data_AF-A0A1A2CI32-F1
#
_entry.id   AF-A0A1A2CI32-F1
#
_cell.length_a   1.000
_cell.length_b   1.000
_cell.length_c   1.000
_cell.angle_alpha   90.00
_cell.angle_beta   90.00
_cell.angle_gamma   90.00
#
_symmetry.space_group_name_H-M   'P 1'
#
loop_
_entity.id
_entity.type
_entity.pdbx_description
1 polymer ?
#
loop_
_entity_poly.entity_id
_entity_poly.type
_entity_poly.pdbx_seq_one_letter_code
_entity_poly.pdbx_strand_id
1 'polypeptide(L)'
;MIERTLAAAAFGNRPESWPLPTATTPYELWLRAIASGGQGRYGSAYRDLAALRGGAASGPLVSLAHSTQGSFLRQLGWHTLARGWDGRALALAGSDPEARADALVGLAADALGVGRLAAAATLLARADTATEAAELPERVADRLRVRRRWVAAELAMASGDGATAVRHASEGVELAQAMAVPSARHRVKSDVVLAAALCSAGSTERARKVAEKALEAAGEFALIPLRWALACLLIDIGSVTFSARDLPEIRDICAGQVRRAGGTWRTG
;
A
#
# COMPACT_ATOMS: atom_id res chain seq x y z
N MET A 1 16.71 -2.70 -20.04
CA MET A 1 17.33 -1.84 -19.00
C MET A 1 16.28 -0.99 -18.30
N ILE A 2 15.40 -0.30 -19.04
CA ILE A 2 14.28 0.52 -18.53
C ILE A 2 13.39 -0.25 -17.54
N GLU A 3 12.78 -1.36 -17.98
CA GLU A 3 11.91 -2.18 -17.13
C GLU A 3 12.58 -2.61 -15.80
N ARG A 4 13.84 -3.06 -15.83
CA ARG A 4 14.56 -3.48 -14.62
C ARG A 4 14.72 -2.33 -13.63
N THR A 5 15.05 -1.12 -14.11
CA THR A 5 15.13 0.08 -13.26
C THR A 5 13.77 0.44 -12.67
N LEU A 6 12.70 0.38 -13.48
CA LEU A 6 11.35 0.67 -13.03
C LEU A 6 10.84 -0.38 -12.02
N ALA A 7 11.14 -1.66 -12.24
CA ALA A 7 10.80 -2.74 -11.31
C ALA A 7 11.54 -2.57 -9.98
N ALA A 8 12.82 -2.18 -10.00
CA ALA A 8 13.59 -1.90 -8.79
C ALA A 8 13.01 -0.73 -7.98
N ALA A 9 12.44 0.28 -8.64
CA ALA A 9 11.77 1.40 -7.97
C ALA A 9 10.34 1.07 -7.50
N ALA A 10 9.58 0.31 -8.29
CA ALA A 10 8.19 -0.02 -7.98
C ALA A 10 8.06 -1.07 -6.87
N PHE A 11 8.90 -2.11 -6.94
CA PHE A 11 8.80 -3.31 -6.11
C PHE A 11 10.12 -3.77 -5.52
N GLY A 12 11.26 -3.19 -5.90
CA GLY A 12 12.58 -3.61 -5.42
C GLY A 12 13.13 -2.77 -4.26
N ASN A 13 14.46 -2.62 -4.29
CA ASN A 13 15.27 -1.99 -3.24
C ASN A 13 15.68 -0.55 -3.55
N ARG A 14 15.20 0.07 -4.64
CA ARG A 14 15.50 1.48 -4.97
C ARG A 14 14.25 2.34 -5.13
N PRO A 15 13.28 2.30 -4.19
CA PRO A 15 12.05 3.07 -4.29
C PRO A 15 12.27 4.60 -4.34
N GLU A 16 13.42 5.09 -3.91
CA GLU A 16 13.84 6.50 -3.93
C GLU A 16 14.23 7.00 -5.32
N SER A 17 14.39 6.11 -6.30
CA SER A 17 14.86 6.46 -7.65
C SER A 17 13.97 7.54 -8.30
N TRP A 18 14.54 8.69 -8.59
CA TRP A 18 13.89 9.80 -9.31
C TRP A 18 14.94 10.69 -10.00
N PRO A 19 14.73 11.16 -11.25
CA PRO A 19 13.59 10.90 -12.12
C PRO A 19 13.54 9.45 -12.65
N LEU A 20 12.35 8.96 -12.98
CA LEU A 20 12.16 7.61 -13.54
C LEU A 20 12.36 7.61 -15.08
N PRO A 21 13.00 6.57 -15.67
CA PRO A 21 13.13 6.42 -17.12
C PRO A 21 11.78 6.39 -17.84
N THR A 22 11.65 7.08 -18.97
CA THR A 22 10.41 7.13 -19.80
C THR A 22 9.96 5.73 -20.18
N ALA A 23 8.70 5.39 -19.89
CA ALA A 23 8.13 4.11 -20.30
C ALA A 23 7.88 4.08 -21.81
N THR A 24 8.15 2.94 -22.42
CA THR A 24 7.85 2.64 -23.82
C THR A 24 6.81 1.53 -23.96
N THR A 25 6.42 0.87 -22.86
CA THR A 25 5.40 -0.18 -22.85
C THR A 25 4.30 0.08 -21.81
N PRO A 26 3.11 -0.53 -21.96
CA PRO A 26 2.05 -0.47 -20.94
C PRO A 26 2.48 -1.01 -19.57
N TYR A 27 3.29 -2.07 -19.54
CA TYR A 27 3.78 -2.64 -18.28
C TYR A 27 4.75 -1.69 -17.58
N GLU A 28 5.62 -1.01 -18.33
CA GLU A 28 6.50 0.02 -17.79
C GLU A 28 5.72 1.24 -17.26
N LEU A 29 4.61 1.63 -17.89
CA LEU A 29 3.71 2.67 -17.36
C LEU A 29 3.14 2.26 -15.99
N TRP A 30 2.75 1.00 -15.82
CA TRP A 30 2.27 0.49 -14.54
C TRP A 30 3.35 0.54 -13.45
N LEU A 31 4.57 0.08 -13.76
CA LEU A 31 5.70 0.14 -12.84
C LEU A 31 6.05 1.60 -12.46
N ARG A 32 6.10 2.51 -13.45
CA ARG A 32 6.32 3.94 -13.20
C ARG A 32 5.26 4.54 -12.29
N ALA A 33 4.00 4.19 -12.49
CA ALA A 33 2.91 4.67 -11.66
C ALA A 33 3.05 4.19 -10.21
N ILE A 34 3.35 2.90 -9.99
CA ILE A 34 3.56 2.33 -8.65
C ILE A 34 4.73 3.03 -7.94
N ALA A 35 5.86 3.20 -8.62
CA ALA A 35 7.04 3.88 -8.08
C ALA A 35 6.72 5.35 -7.72
N SER A 36 6.17 6.11 -8.68
CA SER A 36 5.80 7.52 -8.47
C SER A 36 4.80 7.68 -7.32
N GLY A 37 3.75 6.85 -7.27
CA GLY A 37 2.75 6.89 -6.21
C GLY A 37 3.31 6.49 -4.84
N GLY A 38 4.26 5.55 -4.78
CA GLY A 38 4.98 5.20 -3.56
C GLY A 38 5.76 6.37 -2.96
N GLN A 39 6.29 7.25 -3.82
CA GLN A 39 6.96 8.49 -3.43
C GLN A 39 6.00 9.67 -3.16
N GLY A 40 4.68 9.45 -3.29
CA GLY A 40 3.67 10.51 -3.14
C GLY A 40 3.50 11.42 -4.36
N ARG A 41 4.10 11.08 -5.52
CA ARG A 41 4.02 11.84 -6.78
C ARG A 41 2.78 11.45 -7.59
N TYR A 42 1.60 11.68 -7.00
CA TYR A 42 0.32 11.19 -7.51
C TYR A 42 -0.05 11.73 -8.89
N GLY A 43 0.26 12.98 -9.23
CA GLY A 43 -0.01 13.55 -10.55
C GLY A 43 0.72 12.79 -11.68
N SER A 44 1.99 12.45 -11.45
CA SER A 44 2.75 11.61 -12.39
C SER A 44 2.18 10.20 -12.46
N ALA A 45 1.84 9.62 -11.31
CA ALA A 45 1.28 8.29 -11.24
C ALA A 45 -0.08 8.18 -11.94
N TYR A 46 -0.99 9.14 -11.71
CA TYR A 46 -2.31 9.19 -12.33
C TYR A 46 -2.24 9.39 -13.84
N ARG A 47 -1.31 10.21 -14.34
CA ARG A 47 -1.09 10.37 -15.77
C ARG A 47 -0.66 9.06 -16.42
N ASP A 48 0.32 8.37 -15.84
CA ASP A 48 0.84 7.11 -16.39
C ASP A 48 -0.24 6.00 -16.34
N LEU A 49 -1.04 5.93 -15.27
CA LEU A 49 -2.20 5.02 -15.21
C LEU A 49 -3.31 5.37 -16.20
N ALA A 50 -3.56 6.67 -16.44
CA ALA A 50 -4.55 7.10 -17.43
C ALA A 50 -4.13 6.72 -18.85
N ALA A 51 -2.86 6.91 -19.19
CA ALA A 51 -2.30 6.48 -20.47
C ALA A 51 -2.42 4.95 -20.65
N LEU A 52 -2.08 4.17 -19.61
CA LEU A 52 -2.22 2.72 -19.63
C LEU A 52 -3.68 2.28 -19.88
N ARG A 53 -4.63 2.83 -19.12
CA ARG A 53 -6.06 2.49 -19.26
C ARG A 53 -6.65 2.96 -20.60
N GLY A 54 -6.11 4.01 -21.21
CA GLY A 54 -6.51 4.47 -22.54
C GLY A 54 -5.99 3.59 -23.68
N GLY A 55 -4.92 2.82 -23.45
CA GLY A 55 -4.28 1.96 -24.46
C GLY A 55 -4.91 0.58 -24.64
N ALA A 56 -5.79 0.13 -23.74
CA ALA A 56 -6.44 -1.18 -23.83
C ALA A 56 -7.80 -1.18 -23.09
N ALA A 57 -8.79 -1.87 -23.66
CA ALA A 57 -10.14 -1.94 -23.09
C ALA A 57 -10.27 -2.93 -21.91
N SER A 58 -9.47 -4.00 -21.89
CA SER A 58 -9.55 -5.06 -20.88
C SER A 58 -8.24 -5.83 -20.71
N GLY A 59 -8.16 -6.65 -19.66
CA GLY A 59 -7.06 -7.57 -19.40
C GLY A 59 -6.42 -7.38 -18.02
N PRO A 60 -5.55 -8.31 -17.60
CA PRO A 60 -4.99 -8.33 -16.25
C PRO A 60 -4.26 -7.03 -15.89
N LEU A 61 -3.47 -6.49 -16.82
CA LEU A 61 -2.72 -5.26 -16.59
C LEU A 61 -3.63 -4.03 -16.44
N VAL A 62 -4.73 -3.95 -17.21
CA VAL A 62 -5.72 -2.87 -17.08
C VAL A 62 -6.45 -2.98 -15.74
N SER A 63 -6.76 -4.20 -15.30
CA SER A 63 -7.30 -4.46 -13.95
C SER A 63 -6.33 -3.99 -12.86
N LEU A 64 -5.05 -4.39 -12.93
CA LEU A 64 -4.01 -3.93 -12.00
C LEU A 64 -3.85 -2.41 -11.98
N ALA A 65 -3.99 -1.74 -13.13
CA ALA A 65 -3.97 -0.28 -13.19
C ALA A 65 -5.17 0.38 -12.49
N HIS A 66 -6.35 -0.25 -12.53
CA HIS A 66 -7.51 0.19 -11.75
C HIS A 66 -7.29 -0.04 -10.25
N SER A 67 -6.79 -1.21 -9.84
CA SER A 67 -6.48 -1.47 -8.42
C SER A 67 -5.39 -0.54 -7.88
N THR A 68 -4.41 -0.19 -8.73
CA THR A 68 -3.36 0.78 -8.37
C THR A 68 -3.95 2.18 -8.14
N GLN A 69 -4.90 2.61 -8.98
CA GLN A 69 -5.65 3.85 -8.77
C GLN A 69 -6.45 3.83 -7.45
N GLY A 70 -7.13 2.72 -7.17
CA GLY A 70 -7.88 2.51 -5.91
C GLY A 70 -6.95 2.60 -4.70
N SER A 71 -5.81 1.92 -4.75
CA SER A 71 -4.78 1.95 -3.70
C SER A 71 -4.29 3.37 -3.38
N PHE A 72 -4.09 4.22 -4.39
CA PHE A 72 -3.70 5.62 -4.19
C PHE A 72 -4.79 6.44 -3.49
N LEU A 73 -6.04 6.30 -3.92
CA LEU A 73 -7.17 7.00 -3.32
C LEU A 73 -7.37 6.59 -1.85
N ARG A 74 -7.26 5.29 -1.57
CA ARG A 74 -7.38 4.73 -0.22
C ARG A 74 -6.26 5.18 0.70
N GLN A 75 -5.02 5.26 0.21
CA GLN A 75 -3.90 5.82 0.97
C GLN A 75 -4.14 7.29 1.37
N LEU A 76 -4.93 8.02 0.57
CA LEU A 76 -5.31 9.41 0.82
C LEU A 76 -6.64 9.54 1.59
N GLY A 77 -7.24 8.44 2.04
CA GLY A 77 -8.48 8.39 2.85
C GLY A 77 -9.79 8.26 2.06
N TRP A 78 -9.74 8.15 0.72
CA TRP A 78 -10.92 8.14 -0.16
C TRP A 78 -11.45 6.73 -0.45
N HIS A 79 -11.78 5.96 0.59
CA HIS A 79 -12.23 4.56 0.47
C HIS A 79 -13.47 4.37 -0.42
N THR A 80 -14.47 5.27 -0.32
CA THR A 80 -15.67 5.19 -1.16
C THR A 80 -15.37 5.34 -2.65
N LEU A 81 -14.45 6.25 -3.02
CA LEU A 81 -14.04 6.43 -4.41
C LEU A 81 -13.18 5.24 -4.87
N ALA A 82 -12.24 4.81 -4.03
CA ALA A 82 -11.37 3.66 -4.29
C ALA A 82 -12.17 2.38 -4.59
N ARG A 83 -13.29 2.16 -3.88
CA ARG A 83 -14.18 1.01 -4.10
C ARG A 83 -14.68 0.90 -5.53
N GLY A 84 -14.99 2.03 -6.17
CA GLY A 84 -15.43 2.06 -7.56
C GLY A 84 -14.32 1.63 -8.54
N TRP A 85 -13.06 1.93 -8.21
CA TRP A 85 -11.90 1.50 -8.99
C TRP A 85 -11.59 0.02 -8.80
N ASP A 86 -11.55 -0.47 -7.56
CA ASP A 86 -11.29 -1.88 -7.28
C ASP A 86 -12.45 -2.78 -7.79
N GLY A 87 -13.69 -2.28 -7.81
CA GLY A 87 -14.83 -2.97 -8.44
C GLY A 87 -14.70 -3.11 -9.96
N ARG A 88 -14.27 -2.05 -10.64
CA ARG A 88 -13.92 -2.11 -12.08
C ARG A 88 -12.74 -3.04 -12.34
N ALA A 89 -11.72 -3.00 -11.48
CA ALA A 89 -10.58 -3.91 -11.58
C ALA A 89 -11.03 -5.37 -11.52
N LEU A 90 -11.91 -5.73 -10.58
CA LEU A 90 -12.42 -7.10 -10.48
C LEU A 90 -13.20 -7.53 -11.73
N ALA A 91 -14.01 -6.65 -12.31
CA ALA A 91 -14.73 -6.94 -13.55
C ALA A 91 -13.78 -7.15 -14.75
N LEU A 92 -12.68 -6.40 -14.80
CA LEU A 92 -11.68 -6.47 -15.87
C LEU A 92 -10.64 -7.59 -15.68
N ALA A 93 -10.56 -8.18 -14.49
CA ALA A 93 -9.57 -9.21 -14.16
C ALA A 93 -9.79 -10.52 -14.92
N GLY A 94 -11.02 -10.78 -15.41
CA GLY A 94 -11.35 -12.05 -16.06
C GLY A 94 -11.10 -13.24 -15.13
N SER A 95 -10.42 -14.27 -15.63
CA SER A 95 -9.98 -15.44 -14.87
C SER A 95 -8.54 -15.32 -14.33
N ASP A 96 -7.88 -14.18 -14.52
CA ASP A 96 -6.49 -14.01 -14.11
C ASP A 96 -6.35 -13.99 -12.57
N PRO A 97 -5.62 -14.93 -11.96
CA PRO A 97 -5.57 -15.06 -10.51
C PRO A 97 -4.91 -13.87 -9.82
N GLU A 98 -3.87 -13.26 -10.42
CA GLU A 98 -3.18 -12.09 -9.85
C GLU A 98 -4.14 -10.88 -9.78
N ALA A 99 -4.73 -10.53 -10.91
CA ALA A 99 -5.60 -9.37 -11.03
C ALA A 99 -6.87 -9.52 -10.17
N ARG A 100 -7.46 -10.72 -10.12
CA ARG A 100 -8.63 -11.01 -9.27
C ARG A 100 -8.30 -10.87 -7.80
N ALA A 101 -7.21 -11.48 -7.34
CA ALA A 101 -6.80 -11.43 -5.94
C ALA A 101 -6.46 -10.00 -5.51
N ASP A 102 -5.71 -9.25 -6.33
CA ASP A 102 -5.35 -7.86 -6.00
C ASP A 102 -6.59 -6.96 -5.89
N ALA A 103 -7.55 -7.09 -6.81
CA ALA A 103 -8.81 -6.34 -6.78
C ALA A 103 -9.68 -6.73 -5.57
N LEU A 104 -9.76 -8.01 -5.20
CA LEU A 104 -10.52 -8.47 -4.04
C LEU A 104 -9.90 -7.97 -2.72
N VAL A 105 -8.57 -7.99 -2.59
CA VAL A 105 -7.87 -7.41 -1.44
C VAL A 105 -8.10 -5.89 -1.39
N GLY A 106 -8.09 -5.20 -2.53
CA GLY A 106 -8.41 -3.77 -2.61
C GLY A 106 -9.84 -3.46 -2.14
N LEU A 107 -10.83 -4.20 -2.65
CA LEU A 107 -12.22 -4.10 -2.23
C LEU A 107 -12.42 -4.39 -0.74
N ALA A 108 -11.68 -5.35 -0.18
CA ALA A 108 -11.73 -5.66 1.24
C ALA A 108 -11.23 -4.47 2.08
N ALA A 109 -10.12 -3.86 1.68
CA ALA A 109 -9.57 -2.68 2.34
C ALA A 109 -10.50 -1.47 2.25
N ASP A 110 -11.23 -1.30 1.14
CA ASP A 110 -12.24 -0.24 1.03
C ASP A 110 -13.47 -0.50 1.87
N ALA A 111 -13.96 -1.75 1.90
CA ALA A 111 -15.07 -2.13 2.77
C ALA A 111 -14.71 -1.87 4.25
N LEU A 112 -13.48 -2.22 4.65
CA LEU A 112 -12.93 -1.92 5.96
C LEU A 112 -12.91 -0.43 6.26
N GLY A 113 -12.37 0.39 5.33
CA GLY A 113 -12.25 1.84 5.51
C GLY A 113 -13.58 2.61 5.60
N VAL A 114 -14.71 1.94 5.33
CA VAL A 114 -16.07 2.47 5.54
C VAL A 114 -16.87 1.69 6.59
N GLY A 115 -16.20 0.88 7.42
CA GLY A 115 -16.80 0.17 8.56
C GLY A 115 -17.57 -1.11 8.22
N ARG A 116 -17.47 -1.63 6.99
CA ARG A 116 -18.19 -2.84 6.56
C ARG A 116 -17.36 -4.10 6.81
N LEU A 117 -17.10 -4.40 8.09
CA LEU A 117 -16.16 -5.44 8.52
C LEU A 117 -16.49 -6.84 7.99
N ALA A 118 -17.78 -7.25 8.04
CA ALA A 118 -18.21 -8.55 7.51
C ALA A 118 -18.00 -8.69 5.99
N ALA A 119 -18.19 -7.59 5.25
CA ALA A 119 -17.93 -7.57 3.81
C ALA A 119 -16.42 -7.66 3.53
N ALA A 120 -15.59 -6.96 4.31
CA ALA A 120 -14.13 -7.05 4.22
C ALA A 120 -13.66 -8.49 4.46
N ALA A 121 -14.13 -9.16 5.52
CA ALA A 121 -13.84 -10.56 5.81
C ALA A 121 -14.20 -11.50 4.64
N THR A 122 -15.40 -11.32 4.08
CA THR A 122 -15.88 -12.14 2.95
C THR A 122 -15.02 -11.94 1.70
N LEU A 123 -14.65 -10.69 1.40
CA LEU A 123 -13.82 -10.37 0.23
C LEU A 123 -12.39 -10.91 0.38
N LEU A 124 -11.86 -10.86 1.61
CA LEU A 124 -10.60 -11.50 1.95
C LEU A 124 -10.66 -13.01 1.72
N ALA A 125 -11.67 -13.73 2.23
CA ALA A 125 -11.78 -15.17 1.98
C ALA A 125 -11.83 -15.50 0.47
N ARG A 126 -12.54 -14.69 -0.32
CA ARG A 126 -12.60 -14.86 -1.79
C ARG A 126 -11.25 -14.60 -2.46
N ALA A 127 -10.45 -13.66 -1.96
CA ALA A 127 -9.10 -13.44 -2.47
C ALA A 127 -8.22 -14.67 -2.28
N ASP A 128 -8.36 -15.38 -1.14
CA ASP A 128 -7.60 -16.60 -0.87
C ASP A 128 -7.99 -17.70 -1.89
N THR A 129 -9.30 -17.94 -2.07
CA THR A 129 -9.82 -18.89 -3.08
C THR A 129 -9.37 -18.56 -4.50
N ALA A 130 -9.23 -17.27 -4.86
CA ALA A 130 -8.78 -16.87 -6.18
C ALA A 130 -7.32 -17.27 -6.49
N THR A 131 -6.53 -17.59 -5.46
CA THR A 131 -5.12 -17.96 -5.59
C THR A 131 -4.82 -19.42 -5.22
N GLU A 132 -5.77 -20.14 -4.61
CA GLU A 132 -5.56 -21.45 -4.00
C GLU A 132 -5.04 -22.52 -4.98
N ALA A 133 -5.56 -22.54 -6.21
CA ALA A 133 -5.17 -23.50 -7.25
C ALA A 133 -4.23 -22.88 -8.31
N ALA A 134 -3.78 -21.65 -8.13
CA ALA A 134 -3.04 -20.91 -9.15
C ALA A 134 -1.52 -21.03 -8.94
N GLU A 135 -0.80 -21.46 -9.98
CA GLU A 135 0.66 -21.36 -10.04
C GLU A 135 1.06 -19.93 -10.43
N LEU A 136 1.27 -19.08 -9.43
CA LEU A 136 1.70 -17.70 -9.61
C LEU A 136 3.23 -17.60 -9.60
N PRO A 137 3.82 -16.69 -10.41
CA PRO A 137 5.22 -16.32 -10.24
C PRO A 137 5.48 -15.89 -8.79
N GLU A 138 6.58 -16.34 -8.20
CA GLU A 138 6.89 -16.13 -6.77
C GLU A 138 6.80 -14.65 -6.36
N ARG A 139 7.36 -13.74 -7.17
CA ARG A 139 7.27 -12.28 -6.97
C ARG A 139 5.84 -11.75 -6.84
N VAL A 140 4.88 -12.38 -7.53
CA VAL A 140 3.46 -12.02 -7.51
C VAL A 140 2.80 -12.61 -6.27
N ALA A 141 3.05 -13.89 -6.00
CA ALA A 141 2.53 -14.57 -4.82
C ALA A 141 2.96 -13.87 -3.52
N ASP A 142 4.23 -13.50 -3.40
CA ASP A 142 4.79 -12.76 -2.27
C ASP A 142 4.05 -11.44 -2.03
N ARG A 143 3.90 -10.65 -3.10
CA ARG A 143 3.21 -9.35 -3.04
C ARG A 143 1.77 -9.50 -2.55
N LEU A 144 1.04 -10.48 -3.08
CA LEU A 144 -0.35 -10.73 -2.71
C LEU A 144 -0.48 -11.20 -1.25
N ARG A 145 0.39 -12.12 -0.82
CA ARG A 145 0.40 -12.64 0.57
C ARG A 145 0.66 -11.52 1.58
N VAL A 146 1.65 -10.66 1.33
CA VAL A 146 1.95 -9.51 2.19
C VAL A 146 0.77 -8.55 2.26
N ARG A 147 0.21 -8.14 1.10
CA ARG A 147 -0.94 -7.21 1.05
C ARG A 147 -2.17 -7.78 1.73
N ARG A 148 -2.43 -9.09 1.58
CA ARG A 148 -3.48 -9.79 2.31
C ARG A 148 -3.27 -9.58 3.81
N ARG A 149 -2.09 -9.92 4.34
CA ARG A 149 -1.83 -9.84 5.79
C ARG A 149 -2.03 -8.45 6.35
N TRP A 150 -1.70 -7.39 5.60
CA TRP A 150 -2.01 -6.02 6.02
C TRP A 150 -3.49 -5.80 6.26
N VAL A 151 -4.34 -6.17 5.29
CA VAL A 151 -5.79 -5.96 5.40
C VAL A 151 -6.40 -6.86 6.48
N ALA A 152 -5.88 -8.07 6.67
CA ALA A 152 -6.31 -8.95 7.76
C ALA A 152 -5.96 -8.38 9.15
N ALA A 153 -4.78 -7.79 9.30
CA ALA A 153 -4.38 -7.10 10.53
C ALA A 153 -5.27 -5.87 10.78
N GLU A 154 -5.47 -5.03 9.77
CA GLU A 154 -6.37 -3.87 9.85
C GLU A 154 -7.80 -4.27 10.21
N LEU A 155 -8.31 -5.39 9.67
CA LEU A 155 -9.65 -5.89 9.98
C LEU A 155 -9.77 -6.31 11.45
N ALA A 156 -8.74 -6.99 11.97
CA ALA A 156 -8.70 -7.38 13.37
C ALA A 156 -8.61 -6.15 14.30
N MET A 157 -7.82 -5.14 13.94
CA MET A 157 -7.77 -3.85 14.66
C MET A 157 -9.16 -3.21 14.73
N ALA A 158 -9.82 -3.09 13.58
CA ALA A 158 -11.16 -2.47 13.49
C ALA A 158 -12.25 -3.28 14.22
N SER A 159 -12.03 -4.58 14.42
CA SER A 159 -12.94 -5.48 15.14
C SER A 159 -12.65 -5.51 16.65
N GLY A 160 -11.62 -4.80 17.14
CA GLY A 160 -11.21 -4.81 18.54
C GLY A 160 -10.39 -6.05 18.96
N ASP A 161 -9.95 -6.89 18.03
CA ASP A 161 -9.11 -8.06 18.32
C ASP A 161 -7.62 -7.72 18.13
N GLY A 162 -7.06 -7.04 19.14
CA GLY A 162 -5.65 -6.61 19.12
C GLY A 162 -4.65 -7.76 19.04
N ALA A 163 -4.95 -8.91 19.63
CA ALA A 163 -4.06 -10.08 19.61
C ALA A 163 -3.95 -10.66 18.19
N THR A 164 -5.07 -10.82 17.50
CA THR A 164 -5.09 -11.25 16.09
C THR A 164 -4.50 -10.19 15.18
N ALA A 165 -4.72 -8.90 15.44
CA ALA A 165 -4.11 -7.82 14.69
C ALA A 165 -2.58 -7.91 14.72
N VAL A 166 -1.98 -8.04 15.90
CA VAL A 166 -0.53 -8.15 16.06
C VAL A 166 0.00 -9.42 15.39
N ARG A 167 -0.69 -10.56 15.52
CA ARG A 167 -0.30 -11.81 14.86
C ARG A 167 -0.23 -11.63 13.33
N HIS A 168 -1.29 -11.13 12.71
CA HIS A 168 -1.31 -10.91 11.26
C HIS A 168 -0.31 -9.87 10.79
N ALA A 169 -0.09 -8.81 11.57
CA ALA A 169 0.90 -7.80 11.22
C ALA A 169 2.33 -8.34 11.29
N SER A 170 2.67 -9.14 12.32
CA SER A 170 3.96 -9.83 12.43
C SER A 170 4.18 -10.80 11.28
N GLU A 171 3.18 -11.63 10.93
CA GLU A 171 3.22 -12.51 9.75
C GLU A 171 3.47 -11.68 8.46
N GLY A 172 2.85 -10.50 8.35
CA GLY A 172 3.08 -9.58 7.23
C GLY A 172 4.53 -9.08 7.14
N VAL A 173 5.16 -8.78 8.28
CA VAL A 173 6.58 -8.40 8.36
C VAL A 173 7.47 -9.58 7.96
N GLU A 174 7.21 -10.78 8.48
CA GLU A 174 7.96 -12.00 8.13
C GLU A 174 7.89 -12.28 6.63
N LEU A 175 6.69 -12.23 6.04
CA LEU A 175 6.50 -12.40 4.60
C LEU A 175 7.24 -11.33 3.78
N ALA A 176 7.19 -10.06 4.21
CA ALA A 176 7.89 -8.97 3.53
C ALA A 176 9.42 -9.10 3.64
N GLN A 177 9.93 -9.72 4.70
CA GLN A 177 11.35 -10.03 4.87
C GLN A 177 11.79 -11.20 4.00
N ALA A 178 10.93 -12.21 3.85
CA ALA A 178 11.17 -13.44 3.12
C ALA A 178 10.90 -13.37 1.60
N MET A 179 10.44 -12.22 1.08
CA MET A 179 10.18 -12.07 -0.36
C MET A 179 11.41 -12.45 -1.20
N ALA A 180 11.21 -13.22 -2.26
CA ALA A 180 12.28 -13.67 -3.15
C ALA A 180 13.03 -12.50 -3.80
N VAL A 181 12.30 -11.41 -4.09
CA VAL A 181 12.88 -10.12 -4.47
C VAL A 181 12.63 -9.12 -3.34
N PRO A 182 13.68 -8.64 -2.66
CA PRO A 182 13.53 -7.69 -1.56
C PRO A 182 12.80 -6.42 -1.98
N SER A 183 11.77 -6.05 -1.22
CA SER A 183 10.96 -4.87 -1.48
C SER A 183 10.99 -3.91 -0.28
N ALA A 184 11.73 -2.80 -0.43
CA ALA A 184 11.86 -1.80 0.64
C ALA A 184 10.48 -1.22 1.02
N ARG A 185 9.63 -0.94 0.04
CA ARG A 185 8.28 -0.42 0.27
C ARG A 185 7.39 -1.41 1.04
N HIS A 186 7.42 -2.70 0.71
CA HIS A 186 6.61 -3.69 1.44
C HIS A 186 7.13 -3.89 2.85
N ARG A 187 8.45 -3.84 3.07
CA ARG A 187 9.02 -3.87 4.43
C ARG A 187 8.53 -2.69 5.27
N VAL A 188 8.74 -1.47 4.80
CA VAL A 188 8.30 -0.25 5.52
C VAL A 188 6.78 -0.24 5.76
N LYS A 189 5.97 -0.60 4.75
CA LYS A 189 4.51 -0.67 4.93
C LYS A 189 4.08 -1.76 5.91
N SER A 190 4.79 -2.89 5.97
CA SER A 190 4.52 -3.94 6.98
C SER A 190 4.84 -3.45 8.38
N ASP A 191 5.95 -2.73 8.56
CA ASP A 191 6.30 -2.13 9.85
C ASP A 191 5.27 -1.07 10.28
N VAL A 192 4.75 -0.26 9.35
CA VAL A 192 3.64 0.68 9.63
C VAL A 192 2.42 -0.05 10.18
N VAL A 193 2.03 -1.16 9.55
CA VAL A 193 0.87 -1.96 9.99
C VAL A 193 1.14 -2.63 11.35
N LEU A 194 2.37 -3.13 11.58
CA LEU A 194 2.76 -3.69 12.87
C LEU A 194 2.74 -2.65 13.99
N ALA A 195 3.25 -1.44 13.75
CA ALA A 195 3.19 -0.36 14.72
C ALA A 195 1.74 0.00 15.07
N ALA A 196 0.87 0.11 14.06
CA ALA A 196 -0.55 0.37 14.29
C ALA A 196 -1.23 -0.76 15.08
N ALA A 197 -0.94 -2.03 14.74
CA ALA A 197 -1.49 -3.19 15.43
C ALA A 197 -1.04 -3.24 16.90
N LEU A 198 0.24 -3.02 17.17
CA LEU A 198 0.78 -2.93 18.53
C LEU A 198 0.13 -1.78 19.32
N CYS A 199 -0.08 -0.63 18.69
CA CYS A 199 -0.76 0.51 19.30
C CYS A 199 -2.21 0.15 19.67
N SER A 200 -2.95 -0.46 18.74
CA SER A 200 -4.35 -0.89 18.97
C SER A 200 -4.48 -1.94 20.08
N ALA A 201 -3.44 -2.76 20.27
CA ALA A 201 -3.36 -3.77 21.33
C ALA A 201 -2.81 -3.22 22.65
N GLY A 202 -2.64 -1.89 22.80
CA GLY A 202 -2.14 -1.24 24.01
C GLY A 202 -0.63 -1.41 24.26
N SER A 203 0.12 -2.00 23.33
CA SER A 203 1.58 -2.17 23.42
C SER A 203 2.32 -0.92 22.92
N THR A 204 2.01 0.25 23.50
CA THR A 204 2.43 1.58 23.02
C THR A 204 3.95 1.74 22.91
N GLU A 205 4.72 1.24 23.88
CA GLU A 205 6.19 1.30 23.85
C GLU A 205 6.77 0.53 22.66
N ARG A 206 6.25 -0.67 22.40
CA ARG A 206 6.67 -1.49 21.25
C ARG A 206 6.24 -0.86 19.94
N ALA A 207 5.02 -0.32 19.89
CA ALA A 207 4.51 0.40 18.73
C ALA A 207 5.41 1.59 18.39
N ARG A 208 5.81 2.37 19.39
CA ARG A 208 6.72 3.51 19.23
C ARG A 208 8.04 3.07 18.59
N LYS A 209 8.75 2.10 19.17
CA LYS A 209 10.05 1.63 18.64
C LYS A 209 9.97 1.18 17.18
N VAL A 210 8.92 0.46 16.81
CA VAL A 210 8.71 0.03 15.42
C VAL A 210 8.44 1.23 14.51
N ALA A 211 7.57 2.15 14.94
CA ALA A 211 7.21 3.33 14.17
C ALA A 211 8.39 4.30 13.96
N GLU A 212 9.25 4.51 14.96
CA GLU A 212 10.42 5.39 14.86
C GLU A 212 11.41 4.86 13.82
N LYS A 213 11.75 3.57 13.88
CA LYS A 213 12.60 2.92 12.88
C LYS A 213 11.99 2.98 11.48
N ALA A 214 10.69 2.74 11.37
CA ALA A 214 9.98 2.81 10.09
C ALA A 214 9.94 4.24 9.54
N LEU A 215 9.89 5.26 10.40
CA LEU A 215 9.86 6.68 10.01
C LEU A 215 11.18 7.08 9.34
N GLU A 216 12.30 6.66 9.93
CA GLU A 216 13.64 6.84 9.38
C GLU A 216 13.77 6.16 8.01
N ALA A 217 13.43 4.87 7.93
CA ALA A 217 13.47 4.12 6.68
C ALA A 217 12.56 4.71 5.60
N ALA A 218 11.34 5.15 5.95
CA ALA A 218 10.45 5.84 5.02
C ALA A 218 11.06 7.15 4.50
N GLY A 219 11.86 7.83 5.32
CA GLY A 219 12.64 9.01 4.93
C GLY A 219 13.75 8.68 3.95
N GLU A 220 14.58 7.69 4.26
CA GLU A 220 15.69 7.23 3.40
C GLU A 220 15.20 6.80 2.02
N PHE A 221 14.08 6.07 1.98
CA PHE A 221 13.49 5.55 0.74
C PHE A 221 12.54 6.54 0.04
N ALA A 222 12.44 7.78 0.51
CA ALA A 222 11.54 8.81 -0.01
C ALA A 222 10.06 8.35 -0.13
N LEU A 223 9.60 7.48 0.79
CA LEU A 223 8.23 6.97 0.85
C LEU A 223 7.32 7.98 1.60
N ILE A 224 7.16 9.17 1.00
CA ILE A 224 6.52 10.33 1.64
C ILE A 224 5.14 10.02 2.25
N PRO A 225 4.21 9.29 1.58
CA PRO A 225 2.91 8.97 2.19
C PRO A 225 3.01 8.06 3.42
N LEU A 226 4.01 7.18 3.49
CA LEU A 226 4.23 6.32 4.66
C LEU A 226 4.88 7.10 5.79
N ARG A 227 5.84 7.98 5.47
CA ARG A 227 6.47 8.87 6.45
C ARG A 227 5.43 9.79 7.10
N TRP A 228 4.48 10.30 6.33
CA TRP A 228 3.33 11.05 6.86
C TRP A 228 2.50 10.21 7.84
N ALA A 229 2.12 8.98 7.47
CA ALA A 229 1.29 8.12 8.31
C ALA A 229 1.99 7.75 9.63
N LEU A 230 3.30 7.51 9.58
CA LEU A 230 4.12 7.23 10.76
C LEU A 230 4.25 8.43 11.68
N ALA A 231 4.41 9.64 11.12
CA ALA A 231 4.41 10.87 11.91
C ALA A 231 3.08 11.08 12.63
N CYS A 232 1.94 10.86 11.96
CA CYS A 232 0.62 10.90 12.60
C CYS A 232 0.52 9.88 13.74
N LEU A 233 0.90 8.61 13.50
CA LEU A 233 0.86 7.56 14.51
C LEU A 233 1.73 7.89 15.74
N LEU A 234 2.93 8.43 15.54
CA LEU A 234 3.84 8.80 16.63
C LEU A 234 3.36 10.01 17.44
N ILE A 235 2.65 10.96 16.80
CA ILE A 235 1.97 12.05 17.49
C ILE A 235 0.87 11.50 18.40
N ASP A 236 0.03 10.60 17.87
CA ASP A 236 -1.09 10.02 18.61
C ASP A 236 -0.63 9.14 19.79
N ILE A 237 0.49 8.44 19.64
CA ILE A 237 1.13 7.65 20.72
C ILE A 237 1.81 8.54 21.77
N GLY A 238 2.16 9.79 21.43
CA GLY A 238 2.93 10.69 22.28
C GLY A 238 4.40 10.28 22.40
N SER A 239 5.11 10.10 21.27
CA SER A 239 6.56 9.85 21.31
C SER A 239 7.33 11.00 21.98
N VAL A 240 8.30 10.65 22.82
CA VAL A 240 9.21 11.57 23.53
C VAL A 240 10.64 11.56 22.97
N THR A 241 10.92 10.69 21.99
CA THR A 241 12.24 10.55 21.35
C THR A 241 12.53 11.72 20.40
N PHE A 242 11.47 12.25 19.78
CA PHE A 242 11.51 13.45 18.96
C PHE A 242 11.20 14.68 19.80
N SER A 243 11.73 15.83 19.40
CA SER A 243 11.27 17.08 19.99
C SER A 243 9.76 17.25 19.74
N ALA A 244 9.05 17.94 20.64
CA ALA A 244 7.63 18.23 20.49
C ALA A 244 7.28 18.96 19.18
N ARG A 245 8.27 19.54 18.47
CA ARG A 245 8.11 20.23 17.19
C ARG A 245 8.39 19.36 15.96
N ASP A 246 9.23 18.34 16.08
CA ASP A 246 9.78 17.64 14.91
C ASP A 246 8.72 16.80 14.17
N LEU A 247 7.87 16.07 14.91
CA LEU A 247 6.86 15.20 14.32
C LEU A 247 5.73 15.97 13.59
N PRO A 248 5.14 17.04 14.19
CA PRO A 248 4.19 17.89 13.47
C PRO A 248 4.80 18.51 12.20
N GLU A 249 6.05 18.96 12.25
CA GLU A 249 6.74 19.51 11.08
C GLU A 249 6.92 18.46 9.97
N ILE A 250 7.41 17.26 10.31
CA ILE A 250 7.53 16.15 9.36
C ILE A 250 6.17 15.84 8.71
N ARG A 251 5.11 15.73 9.52
CA ARG A 251 3.74 15.49 9.03
C ARG A 251 3.33 16.58 8.03
N ASP A 252 3.49 17.85 8.38
CA ASP A 252 3.00 18.95 7.56
C ASP A 252 3.81 19.12 6.26
N ILE A 253 5.13 18.90 6.32
CA ILE A 253 6.00 18.85 5.13
C ILE A 253 5.56 17.73 4.19
N CYS A 254 5.41 16.50 4.70
CA CYS A 254 5.00 15.36 3.88
C CYS A 254 3.61 15.60 3.26
N ALA A 255 2.67 16.12 4.04
CA ALA A 255 1.33 16.45 3.55
C ALA A 255 1.38 17.51 2.44
N GLY A 256 2.19 18.56 2.61
CA GLY A 256 2.39 19.61 1.62
C GLY A 256 3.06 19.11 0.34
N GLN A 257 4.05 18.23 0.45
CA GLN A 257 4.69 17.60 -0.72
C GLN A 257 3.71 16.75 -1.53
N VAL A 258 2.91 15.91 -0.86
CA VAL A 258 1.86 15.11 -1.51
C VAL A 258 0.85 16.01 -2.22
N ARG A 259 0.41 17.12 -1.59
CA ARG A 259 -0.51 18.09 -2.23
C ARG A 259 0.09 18.71 -3.49
N ARG A 260 1.31 19.25 -3.39
CA ARG A 260 2.02 19.85 -4.55
C ARG A 260 2.25 18.85 -5.68
N ALA A 261 2.40 17.56 -5.35
CA ALA A 261 2.63 16.51 -6.32
C ALA A 261 1.34 15.85 -6.84
N GLY A 262 0.16 16.45 -6.62
CA GLY A 262 -1.12 16.04 -7.20
C GLY A 262 -1.95 15.06 -6.35
N GLY A 263 -1.61 14.89 -5.08
CA GLY A 263 -2.43 14.14 -4.12
C GLY A 263 -3.40 15.05 -3.36
N THR A 264 -4.56 14.53 -2.99
CA THR A 264 -5.55 15.27 -2.18
C THR A 264 -5.93 14.41 -0.99
N TRP A 265 -5.47 14.79 0.20
CA TRP A 265 -5.90 14.16 1.44
C TRP A 265 -7.38 14.40 1.66
N ARG A 266 -8.11 13.36 2.06
CA ARG A 266 -9.48 13.52 2.55
C ARG A 266 -9.43 14.33 3.84
N THR A 267 -10.07 15.48 3.85
CA THR A 267 -10.40 16.20 5.07
C THR A 267 -11.70 15.60 5.62
N GLY A 268 -11.73 15.36 6.93
CA GLY A 268 -12.93 14.92 7.64
C GLY A 268 -14.08 15.91 7.51
#